data_AF-A0A7S3UAA2-F1
#
_entry.id   AF-A0A7S3UAA2-F1
#
_cell.length_a   1.000
_cell.length_b   1.000
_cell.length_c   1.000
_cell.angle_alpha   90.00
_cell.angle_beta   90.00
_cell.angle_gamma   90.00
#
_symmetry.space_group_name_H-M   'P 1'
#
loop_
_entity.id
_entity.type
_entity.pdbx_description
1 polymer ?
#
loop_
_entity_poly.entity_id
_entity_poly.type
_entity_poly.pdbx_seq_one_letter_code
_entity_poly.pdbx_strand_id
1 'polypeptide(L)'
;MAKAAATRGLARAARKQGQGVRRAAAARAGAEPGDYATVHYTGKLDDGSVFDTSREREPLEFIVGGGKVIAGFDDAVLGLQAGESRMLQVGPEKAYGSPRTDLVADVPKESAPDGLEVGNVVQLSNGMTARITSVTDDAITIDANHPLAGMALTFEVELLDLVPASSLGLATFGGGCFWGLELAYQRLPGVLSTSVGYANGTKEDPTYQEVCSGETGHAEAVQVTYNPKAVGYEQLLKLFWDRVDPTTLNRQGNDVGTQYRTGIYVHTPEQREIAHRSLKDEQAKHEKPIVTEVEDLSVYYPAEDYHQQYLQKGGQSAEKECSDPIRCYG
;
A
#
# COMPACT_ATOMS: atom_id res chain seq x y z
N MET A 1 58.41 -32.44 44.77
CA MET A 1 58.79 -31.05 44.45
C MET A 1 59.25 -31.05 43.00
N ALA A 2 58.77 -30.28 42.03
CA ALA A 2 57.80 -29.19 41.97
C ALA A 2 57.13 -29.25 40.58
N LYS A 3 55.81 -29.50 40.50
CA LYS A 3 54.80 -28.52 40.03
C LYS A 3 55.27 -27.06 40.08
N ALA A 4 55.41 -26.43 38.90
CA ALA A 4 54.96 -25.07 38.57
C ALA A 4 55.71 -24.55 37.33
N ALA A 5 55.02 -24.42 36.19
CA ALA A 5 55.26 -23.45 35.10
C ALA A 5 54.88 -24.02 33.72
N ALA A 6 53.58 -24.27 33.49
CA ALA A 6 53.09 -24.48 32.11
C ALA A 6 51.59 -24.17 31.93
N THR A 7 51.00 -23.31 32.76
CA THR A 7 49.56 -22.97 32.69
C THR A 7 49.29 -21.48 32.88
N ARG A 8 50.14 -20.63 32.32
CA ARG A 8 49.90 -19.17 32.21
C ARG A 8 50.28 -18.65 30.82
N GLY A 9 49.68 -19.23 29.79
CA GLY A 9 49.89 -18.78 28.40
C GLY A 9 48.65 -18.81 27.51
N LEU A 10 47.60 -19.57 27.86
CA LEU A 10 46.44 -19.78 26.99
C LEU A 10 45.12 -19.20 27.54
N ALA A 11 45.12 -18.56 28.71
CA ALA A 11 43.93 -17.95 29.30
C ALA A 11 43.77 -16.45 29.01
N ARG A 12 44.58 -15.86 28.11
CA ARG A 12 44.51 -14.43 27.75
C ARG A 12 44.19 -14.14 26.28
N ALA A 13 43.95 -15.18 25.48
CA ALA A 13 43.55 -15.06 24.07
C ALA A 13 42.06 -15.40 23.81
N ALA A 14 41.31 -15.82 24.83
CA ALA A 14 39.89 -16.20 24.71
C ALA A 14 38.92 -15.21 25.38
N ARG A 15 39.30 -13.93 25.52
CA ARG A 15 38.47 -12.89 26.16
C ARG A 15 38.24 -11.63 25.31
N LYS A 16 38.44 -11.73 23.99
CA LYS A 16 38.26 -10.61 23.03
C LYS A 16 37.41 -10.95 21.79
N GLN A 17 36.55 -11.97 21.84
CA GLN A 17 35.59 -12.28 20.77
C GLN A 17 34.18 -12.55 21.30
N GLY A 18 33.74 -11.76 22.28
CA GLY A 18 32.41 -11.89 22.90
C GLY A 18 31.77 -10.57 23.27
N GLN A 19 32.20 -9.47 22.63
CA GLN A 19 31.49 -8.19 22.65
C GLN A 19 30.96 -7.93 21.25
N GLY A 20 30.11 -8.85 20.77
CA GLY A 20 29.12 -8.48 19.78
C GLY A 20 28.28 -7.38 20.43
N VAL A 21 28.33 -6.20 19.84
CA VAL A 21 27.56 -5.04 20.25
C VAL A 21 26.10 -5.45 20.21
N ARG A 22 25.54 -5.90 21.34
CA ARG A 22 24.12 -5.75 21.60
C ARG A 22 23.92 -4.24 21.62
N ARG A 23 23.64 -3.64 20.46
CA ARG A 23 22.94 -2.37 20.44
C ARG A 23 21.65 -2.70 21.19
N ALA A 24 21.57 -2.26 22.46
CA ALA A 24 20.29 -2.05 23.07
C ALA A 24 19.51 -1.25 22.03
N ALA A 25 18.38 -1.79 21.54
CA ALA A 25 17.47 -1.00 20.74
C ALA A 25 17.24 0.28 21.55
N ALA A 26 17.72 1.41 21.06
CA ALA A 26 17.48 2.67 21.73
C ALA A 26 15.96 2.75 21.91
N ALA A 27 15.51 3.06 23.13
CA ALA A 27 14.08 3.24 23.37
C ALA A 27 13.58 4.25 22.34
N ARG A 28 12.73 3.77 21.44
CA ARG A 28 12.31 4.53 20.28
C ARG A 28 11.47 5.72 20.75
N ALA A 29 11.69 6.89 20.15
CA ALA A 29 11.02 8.12 20.57
C ALA A 29 9.51 8.12 20.27
N GLY A 30 9.03 7.25 19.38
CA GLY A 30 7.63 7.10 18.98
C GLY A 30 7.53 6.59 17.54
N ALA A 31 6.40 6.85 16.87
CA ALA A 31 6.19 6.57 15.45
C ALA A 31 7.13 7.39 14.55
N GLU A 32 7.65 6.76 13.51
CA GLU A 32 8.52 7.38 12.50
C GLU A 32 8.01 7.01 11.09
N PRO A 33 8.43 7.74 10.05
CA PRO A 33 8.06 7.40 8.67
C PRO A 33 8.41 5.96 8.30
N GLY A 34 7.48 5.27 7.64
CA GLY A 34 7.59 3.87 7.21
C GLY A 34 7.01 2.85 8.19
N ASP A 35 6.67 3.25 9.41
CA ASP A 35 5.98 2.36 10.34
C ASP A 35 4.58 2.04 9.91
N TYR A 36 4.08 0.89 10.34
CA TYR A 36 2.66 0.61 10.30
C TYR A 36 2.00 1.03 11.60
N ALA A 37 1.05 1.97 11.53
CA ALA A 37 0.31 2.49 12.65
C ALA A 37 -1.16 2.07 12.58
N THR A 38 -1.71 1.67 13.73
CA THR A 38 -3.14 1.40 13.92
C THR A 38 -3.68 2.46 14.87
N VAL A 39 -4.65 3.26 14.41
CA VAL A 39 -5.12 4.45 15.15
C VAL A 39 -6.65 4.54 15.24
N HIS A 40 -7.14 5.07 16.36
CA HIS A 40 -8.45 5.69 16.39
C HIS A 40 -8.33 7.20 16.15
N TYR A 41 -9.31 7.80 15.48
CA TYR A 41 -9.35 9.25 15.31
C TYR A 41 -10.75 9.84 15.30
N THR A 42 -10.83 11.14 15.56
CA THR A 42 -12.00 11.98 15.35
C THR A 42 -11.56 13.26 14.65
N GLY A 43 -12.11 13.52 13.46
CA GLY A 43 -11.90 14.73 12.68
C GLY A 43 -13.03 15.74 12.91
N LYS A 44 -12.66 16.98 13.22
CA LYS A 44 -13.57 18.09 13.51
C LYS A 44 -13.28 19.30 12.64
N LEU A 45 -14.32 20.07 12.33
CA LEU A 45 -14.22 21.42 11.76
C LEU A 45 -13.98 22.45 12.88
N ASP A 46 -13.64 23.69 12.50
CA ASP A 46 -13.37 24.78 13.47
C ASP A 46 -14.58 25.12 14.36
N ASP A 47 -15.81 24.83 13.91
CA ASP A 47 -17.03 25.00 14.70
C ASP A 47 -17.28 23.87 15.71
N GLY A 48 -16.38 22.88 15.75
CA GLY A 48 -16.43 21.71 16.63
C GLY A 48 -17.29 20.55 16.10
N SER A 49 -17.95 20.71 14.95
CA SER A 49 -18.69 19.63 14.32
C SER A 49 -17.76 18.50 13.87
N VAL A 50 -18.15 17.25 14.12
CA VAL A 50 -17.41 16.06 13.69
C VAL A 50 -17.78 15.77 12.25
N PHE A 51 -16.79 15.72 11.35
CA PHE A 51 -17.02 15.34 9.96
C PHE A 51 -16.73 13.84 9.71
N ASP A 52 -15.86 13.22 10.52
CA ASP A 52 -15.56 11.79 10.44
C ASP A 52 -14.94 11.26 11.75
N THR A 53 -15.15 9.98 12.05
CA THR A 53 -14.52 9.30 13.19
C THR A 53 -14.37 7.80 12.92
N SER A 54 -13.30 7.20 13.45
CA SER A 54 -13.14 5.74 13.44
C SER A 54 -13.65 5.06 14.72
N ARG A 55 -14.21 5.79 15.69
CA ARG A 55 -14.64 5.22 16.99
C ARG A 55 -15.79 4.22 16.89
N GLU A 56 -16.54 4.25 15.79
CA GLU A 56 -17.71 3.38 15.55
C GLU A 56 -17.42 2.30 14.50
N ARG A 57 -16.17 2.16 14.06
CA ARG A 57 -15.72 1.18 13.06
C ARG A 57 -14.33 0.64 13.42
N GLU A 58 -13.80 -0.24 12.57
CA GLU A 58 -12.43 -0.71 12.74
C GLU A 58 -11.42 0.47 12.75
N PRO A 59 -10.34 0.37 13.55
CA PRO A 59 -9.28 1.36 13.55
C PRO A 59 -8.74 1.63 12.15
N LEU A 60 -8.27 2.85 11.93
CA LEU A 60 -7.56 3.18 10.70
C LEU A 60 -6.15 2.61 10.77
N GLU A 61 -5.76 1.86 9.76
CA GLU A 61 -4.42 1.30 9.65
C GLU A 61 -3.72 1.84 8.41
N PHE A 62 -2.46 2.24 8.54
CA PHE A 62 -1.70 2.82 7.44
C PHE A 62 -0.20 2.82 7.70
N ILE A 63 0.58 3.03 6.63
CA ILE A 63 2.01 3.31 6.74
C ILE A 63 2.21 4.80 6.97
N VAL A 64 2.86 5.17 8.07
CA VAL A 64 3.17 6.57 8.41
C VAL A 64 4.06 7.19 7.34
N GLY A 65 3.63 8.31 6.76
CA GLY A 65 4.28 8.96 5.63
C GLY A 65 4.14 8.21 4.30
N GLY A 66 3.29 7.18 4.24
CA GLY A 66 3.04 6.37 3.06
C GLY A 66 2.08 6.99 2.04
N GLY A 67 1.59 8.21 2.28
CA GLY A 67 0.71 8.95 1.34
C GLY A 67 -0.73 8.45 1.24
N LYS A 68 -1.15 7.53 2.13
CA LYS A 68 -2.54 7.02 2.20
C LYS A 68 -3.49 7.91 3.00
N VAL A 69 -2.94 8.85 3.76
CA VAL A 69 -3.68 9.86 4.53
C VAL A 69 -3.17 11.25 4.16
N ILE A 70 -3.91 12.31 4.51
CA ILE A 70 -3.44 13.68 4.32
C ILE A 70 -2.17 13.96 5.16
N ALA A 71 -1.28 14.80 4.64
CA ALA A 71 0.03 15.05 5.26
C ALA A 71 -0.07 15.53 6.72
N GLY A 72 -1.08 16.34 7.05
CA GLY A 72 -1.28 16.79 8.43
C GLY A 72 -1.77 15.70 9.38
N PHE A 73 -2.40 14.64 8.87
CA PHE A 73 -2.76 13.48 9.67
C PHE A 73 -1.52 12.64 9.99
N ASP A 74 -0.60 12.48 9.03
CA ASP A 74 0.72 11.89 9.29
C ASP A 74 1.46 12.62 10.41
N ASP A 75 1.49 13.96 10.35
CA ASP A 75 2.09 14.81 11.40
C ASP A 75 1.47 14.59 12.80
N ALA A 76 0.18 14.24 12.87
CA ALA A 76 -0.49 13.96 14.14
C ALA A 76 0.01 12.66 14.79
N VAL A 77 0.45 11.69 13.99
CA VAL A 77 0.95 10.38 14.47
C VAL A 77 2.45 10.40 14.76
N LEU A 78 3.23 11.20 14.02
CA LEU A 78 4.68 11.26 14.18
C LEU A 78 5.11 11.50 15.64
N GLY A 79 5.99 10.63 16.14
CA GLY A 79 6.52 10.69 17.50
C GLY A 79 5.56 10.24 18.61
N LEU A 80 4.35 9.76 18.31
CA LEU A 80 3.48 9.14 19.32
C LEU A 80 3.95 7.74 19.69
N GLN A 81 3.74 7.37 20.95
CA GLN A 81 3.87 6.01 21.43
C GLN A 81 2.52 5.30 21.45
N ALA A 82 2.51 3.96 21.35
CA ALA A 82 1.27 3.20 21.47
C ALA A 82 0.60 3.46 22.84
N GLY A 83 -0.71 3.72 22.82
CA GLY A 83 -1.52 4.18 23.94
C GLY A 83 -1.58 5.70 24.12
N GLU A 84 -0.78 6.49 23.39
CA GLU A 84 -0.83 7.95 23.47
C GLU A 84 -1.87 8.54 22.51
N SER A 85 -2.34 9.74 22.85
CA SER A 85 -3.23 10.52 22.01
C SER A 85 -2.67 11.93 21.75
N ARG A 86 -2.99 12.48 20.58
CA ARG A 86 -2.67 13.87 20.21
C ARG A 86 -3.86 14.54 19.58
N MET A 87 -4.03 15.81 19.90
CA MET A 87 -4.88 16.71 19.15
C MET A 87 -3.98 17.61 18.30
N LEU A 88 -4.26 17.71 17.00
CA LEU A 88 -3.54 18.58 16.07
C LEU A 88 -4.51 19.32 15.16
N GLN A 89 -4.33 20.63 15.03
CA GLN A 89 -4.99 21.42 14.00
C GLN A 89 -4.12 21.41 12.74
N VAL A 90 -4.74 21.06 11.63
CA VAL A 90 -4.14 20.90 10.30
C VAL A 90 -4.68 22.00 9.40
N GLY A 91 -3.79 22.84 8.89
CA GLY A 91 -4.14 23.86 7.91
C GLY A 91 -4.48 23.25 6.54
N PRO A 92 -5.20 24.00 5.68
CA PRO A 92 -5.63 23.50 4.37
C PRO A 92 -4.47 23.01 3.51
N GLU A 93 -3.28 23.61 3.62
CA GLU A 93 -2.06 23.22 2.89
C GLU A 93 -1.56 21.80 3.20
N LYS A 94 -1.89 21.27 4.37
CA LYS A 94 -1.59 19.89 4.80
C LYS A 94 -2.84 18.99 4.85
N ALA A 95 -3.99 19.53 4.48
CA ALA A 95 -5.26 18.82 4.33
C ALA A 95 -5.65 18.72 2.85
N TYR A 96 -6.72 19.42 2.44
CA TYR A 96 -7.30 19.32 1.10
C TYR A 96 -6.96 20.48 0.16
N GLY A 97 -5.92 21.26 0.49
CA GLY A 97 -5.46 22.41 -0.26
C GLY A 97 -6.40 23.61 -0.20
N SER A 98 -6.04 24.68 -0.90
CA SER A 98 -6.92 25.83 -1.12
C SER A 98 -7.92 25.55 -2.23
N PRO A 99 -9.13 26.15 -2.20
CA PRO A 99 -10.07 26.05 -3.31
C PRO A 99 -9.44 26.56 -4.59
N ARG A 100 -9.65 25.80 -5.66
CA ARG A 100 -9.13 26.02 -6.99
C ARG A 100 -10.21 26.59 -7.89
N THR A 101 -9.98 27.79 -8.41
CA THR A 101 -10.93 28.47 -9.30
C THR A 101 -11.06 27.79 -10.66
N ASP A 102 -10.05 27.04 -11.09
CA ASP A 102 -10.08 26.27 -12.35
C ASP A 102 -10.89 24.96 -12.25
N LEU A 103 -11.30 24.57 -11.04
CA LEU A 103 -12.26 23.49 -10.80
C LEU A 103 -13.71 24.00 -10.70
N VAL A 104 -13.92 25.29 -10.88
CA VAL A 104 -15.24 25.92 -10.93
C VAL A 104 -15.57 26.24 -12.38
N ALA A 105 -16.72 25.80 -12.86
CA ALA A 105 -17.12 25.99 -14.25
C ALA A 105 -18.61 26.32 -14.36
N ASP A 106 -18.93 27.20 -15.31
CA ASP A 106 -20.31 27.45 -15.73
C ASP A 106 -20.66 26.54 -16.91
N VAL A 107 -21.69 25.72 -16.71
CA VAL A 107 -22.24 24.82 -17.72
C VAL A 107 -23.52 25.46 -18.27
N PRO A 108 -23.63 25.68 -19.60
CA PRO A 108 -24.87 26.16 -20.19
C PRO A 108 -26.04 25.23 -19.83
N LYS A 109 -27.17 25.80 -19.40
CA LYS A 109 -28.31 25.02 -18.90
C LYS A 109 -28.84 24.02 -19.94
N GLU A 110 -28.76 24.37 -21.23
CA GLU A 110 -29.11 23.51 -22.36
C GLU A 110 -28.28 22.22 -22.46
N SER A 111 -27.05 22.24 -21.90
CA SER A 111 -26.13 21.09 -21.89
C SER A 111 -26.22 20.28 -20.59
N ALA A 112 -26.99 20.75 -19.61
CA ALA A 112 -27.10 20.12 -18.31
C ALA A 112 -28.41 19.33 -18.18
N PRO A 113 -28.42 18.22 -17.42
CA PRO A 113 -29.66 17.52 -17.10
C PRO A 113 -30.70 18.43 -16.44
N ASP A 114 -31.98 18.18 -16.72
CA ASP A 114 -33.08 18.86 -16.03
C ASP A 114 -33.16 18.47 -14.55
N GLY A 115 -33.73 19.35 -13.72
CA GLY A 115 -34.00 19.07 -12.31
C GLY A 115 -32.81 19.23 -11.36
N LEU A 116 -31.74 19.88 -11.82
CA LEU A 116 -30.57 20.20 -11.00
C LEU A 116 -30.83 21.40 -10.08
N GLU A 117 -30.50 21.22 -8.79
CA GLU A 117 -30.65 22.24 -7.75
C GLU A 117 -29.32 22.56 -7.05
N VAL A 118 -29.22 23.77 -6.49
CA VAL A 118 -28.07 24.16 -5.67
C VAL A 118 -27.89 23.19 -4.52
N GLY A 119 -26.65 22.74 -4.31
CA GLY A 119 -26.27 21.75 -3.31
C GLY A 119 -26.27 20.31 -3.82
N ASN A 120 -26.90 20.01 -4.96
CA ASN A 120 -26.79 18.69 -5.60
C ASN A 120 -25.31 18.37 -5.90
N VAL A 121 -24.95 17.09 -5.79
CA VAL A 121 -23.64 16.57 -6.20
C VAL A 121 -23.85 15.74 -7.45
N VAL A 122 -23.15 16.09 -8.52
CA VAL A 122 -23.21 15.43 -9.82
C VAL A 122 -21.89 14.76 -10.13
N GLN A 123 -21.93 13.64 -10.86
CA GLN A 123 -20.74 12.99 -11.38
C GLN A 123 -20.50 13.48 -12.81
N LEU A 124 -19.31 14.00 -13.06
CA LEU A 124 -18.87 14.49 -14.36
C LEU A 124 -18.38 13.32 -15.24
N SER A 125 -18.32 13.54 -16.55
CA SER A 125 -17.90 12.52 -17.52
C SER A 125 -16.46 12.04 -17.34
N ASN A 126 -15.62 12.85 -16.69
CA ASN A 126 -14.25 12.49 -16.32
C ASN A 126 -14.16 11.70 -14.99
N GLY A 127 -15.30 11.32 -14.40
CA GLY A 127 -15.38 10.57 -13.14
C GLY A 127 -15.29 11.43 -11.88
N MET A 128 -14.98 12.73 -11.98
CA MET A 128 -14.96 13.64 -10.84
C MET A 128 -16.38 13.93 -10.36
N THR A 129 -16.53 14.19 -9.06
CA THR A 129 -17.78 14.72 -8.51
C THR A 129 -17.70 16.24 -8.39
N ALA A 130 -18.78 16.93 -8.72
CA ALA A 130 -18.89 18.37 -8.55
C ALA A 130 -20.19 18.73 -7.83
N ARG A 131 -20.13 19.75 -6.97
CA ARG A 131 -21.31 20.32 -6.31
C ARG A 131 -21.87 21.45 -7.14
N ILE A 132 -23.19 21.52 -7.28
CA ILE A 132 -23.86 22.66 -7.89
C ILE A 132 -23.89 23.80 -6.88
N THR A 133 -23.28 24.93 -7.23
CA THR A 133 -23.19 26.11 -6.35
C THR A 133 -24.15 27.22 -6.78
N SER A 134 -24.57 27.24 -8.05
CA SER A 134 -25.53 28.20 -8.58
C SER A 134 -26.33 27.59 -9.73
N VAL A 135 -27.62 27.97 -9.83
CA VAL A 135 -28.50 27.65 -10.95
C VAL A 135 -29.20 28.93 -11.36
N THR A 136 -29.00 29.34 -12.61
CA THR A 136 -29.68 30.50 -13.22
C THR A 136 -30.54 30.05 -14.40
N ASP A 137 -31.14 30.99 -15.12
CA ASP A 137 -31.89 30.67 -16.34
C ASP A 137 -30.97 30.24 -17.49
N ASP A 138 -29.73 30.73 -17.50
CA ASP A 138 -28.79 30.53 -18.61
C ASP A 138 -27.70 29.48 -18.31
N ALA A 139 -27.32 29.30 -17.04
CA ALA A 139 -26.18 28.48 -16.66
C ALA A 139 -26.33 27.81 -15.28
N ILE A 140 -25.54 26.75 -15.10
CA ILE A 140 -25.34 26.06 -13.82
C ILE A 140 -23.85 26.16 -13.47
N THR A 141 -23.53 26.70 -12.30
CA THR A 141 -22.16 26.71 -11.79
C THR A 141 -21.91 25.42 -11.01
N ILE A 142 -20.89 24.68 -11.43
CA ILE A 142 -20.39 23.49 -10.75
C ILE A 142 -19.04 23.78 -10.10
N ASP A 143 -18.83 23.21 -8.93
CA ASP A 143 -17.58 23.29 -8.17
C ASP A 143 -17.07 21.87 -7.89
N ALA A 144 -15.95 21.50 -8.54
CA ALA A 144 -15.30 20.20 -8.40
C ALA A 144 -14.20 20.19 -7.32
N ASN A 145 -14.09 21.23 -6.50
CA ASN A 145 -13.20 21.21 -5.33
C ASN A 145 -13.63 20.16 -4.31
N HIS A 146 -12.67 19.69 -3.52
CA HIS A 146 -12.98 18.86 -2.37
C HIS A 146 -13.86 19.66 -1.38
N PRO A 147 -14.91 19.08 -0.77
CA PRO A 147 -15.81 19.80 0.14
C PRO A 147 -15.14 20.45 1.35
N LEU A 148 -13.94 19.96 1.72
CA LEU A 148 -13.13 20.48 2.82
C LEU A 148 -11.94 21.34 2.35
N ALA A 149 -11.85 21.69 1.07
CA ALA A 149 -10.81 22.57 0.56
C ALA A 149 -10.90 23.96 1.22
N GLY A 150 -9.77 24.50 1.64
CA GLY A 150 -9.66 25.79 2.34
C GLY A 150 -10.01 25.76 3.82
N MET A 151 -10.45 24.63 4.37
CA MET A 151 -10.81 24.51 5.78
C MET A 151 -9.61 24.06 6.62
N ALA A 152 -9.49 24.61 7.83
CA ALA A 152 -8.65 24.02 8.87
C ALA A 152 -9.41 22.87 9.53
N LEU A 153 -8.70 21.76 9.81
CA LEU A 153 -9.27 20.54 10.37
C LEU A 153 -8.58 20.22 11.69
N THR A 154 -9.32 19.85 12.71
CA THR A 154 -8.74 19.35 13.97
C THR A 154 -8.87 17.84 14.03
N PHE A 155 -7.77 17.13 14.24
CA PHE A 155 -7.76 15.69 14.45
C PHE A 155 -7.38 15.38 15.89
N GLU A 156 -8.23 14.62 16.57
CA GLU A 156 -7.88 13.88 17.77
C GLU A 156 -7.49 12.47 17.36
N VAL A 157 -6.23 12.08 17.52
CA VAL A 157 -5.70 10.77 17.13
C VAL A 157 -5.21 10.03 18.37
N GLU A 158 -5.57 8.77 18.50
CA GLU A 158 -5.07 7.82 19.50
C GLU A 158 -4.32 6.70 18.77
N LEU A 159 -3.02 6.56 19.05
CA LEU A 159 -2.20 5.49 18.49
C LEU A 159 -2.41 4.21 19.31
N LEU A 160 -3.02 3.18 18.72
CA LEU A 160 -3.35 1.92 19.40
C LEU A 160 -2.18 0.93 19.35
N ASP A 161 -1.62 0.75 18.17
CA ASP A 161 -0.48 -0.14 17.93
C ASP A 161 0.48 0.43 16.88
N LEU A 162 1.73 0.00 16.94
CA LEU A 162 2.80 0.47 16.10
C LEU A 162 3.78 -0.66 15.78
N VAL A 163 3.88 -1.02 14.50
CA VAL A 163 4.87 -1.98 14.02
C VAL A 163 6.01 -1.21 13.32
N PRO A 164 7.25 -1.25 13.87
CA PRO A 164 8.35 -0.51 13.29
C PRO A 164 8.68 -0.96 11.87
N ALA A 165 8.97 -0.02 10.97
CA ALA A 165 9.34 -0.29 9.57
C ALA A 165 10.43 -1.39 9.44
N SER A 166 11.44 -1.33 10.31
CA SER A 166 12.55 -2.31 10.37
C SER A 166 12.14 -3.74 10.73
N SER A 167 10.92 -3.94 11.24
CA SER A 167 10.34 -5.24 11.56
C SER A 167 9.35 -5.72 10.49
N LEU A 168 9.06 -4.90 9.48
CA LEU A 168 8.18 -5.26 8.37
C LEU A 168 8.95 -6.04 7.31
N GLY A 169 8.26 -6.94 6.64
CA GLY A 169 8.74 -7.61 5.44
C GLY A 169 8.15 -6.95 4.20
N LEU A 170 8.92 -6.94 3.11
CA LEU A 170 8.48 -6.51 1.79
C LEU A 170 8.62 -7.67 0.82
N ALA A 171 7.61 -7.91 -0.02
CA ALA A 171 7.62 -8.94 -1.04
C ALA A 171 7.01 -8.40 -2.33
N THR A 172 7.48 -8.87 -3.49
CA THR A 172 6.95 -8.42 -4.79
C THR A 172 6.72 -9.59 -5.73
N PHE A 173 5.53 -9.64 -6.33
CA PHE A 173 5.06 -10.75 -7.15
C PHE A 173 4.40 -10.22 -8.43
N GLY A 174 4.83 -10.72 -9.59
CA GLY A 174 4.14 -10.57 -10.87
C GLY A 174 3.34 -11.82 -11.17
N GLY A 175 2.09 -11.69 -11.59
CA GLY A 175 1.19 -12.85 -11.71
C GLY A 175 0.03 -12.66 -12.67
N GLY A 176 0.22 -11.87 -13.73
CA GLY A 176 -0.85 -11.44 -14.62
C GLY A 176 -1.41 -10.07 -14.25
N CYS A 177 -2.67 -9.82 -14.57
CA CYS A 177 -3.36 -8.60 -14.15
C CYS A 177 -3.25 -8.43 -12.63
N PHE A 178 -2.60 -7.35 -12.20
CA PHE A 178 -2.28 -7.13 -10.78
C PHE A 178 -3.51 -6.93 -9.87
N TRP A 179 -4.70 -6.66 -10.41
CA TRP A 179 -5.90 -6.32 -9.66
C TRP A 179 -6.40 -7.51 -8.83
N GLY A 180 -6.51 -8.67 -9.46
CA GLY A 180 -6.97 -9.89 -8.79
C GLY A 180 -5.94 -10.47 -7.82
N LEU A 181 -4.65 -10.26 -8.09
CA LEU A 181 -3.56 -10.68 -7.22
C LEU A 181 -3.43 -9.77 -6.01
N GLU A 182 -3.55 -8.45 -6.20
CA GLU A 182 -3.57 -7.49 -5.09
C GLU A 182 -4.69 -7.82 -4.12
N LEU A 183 -5.93 -7.97 -4.60
CA LEU A 183 -7.07 -8.29 -3.73
C LEU A 183 -6.87 -9.59 -2.95
N ALA A 184 -6.19 -10.58 -3.54
CA ALA A 184 -5.86 -11.81 -2.84
C ALA A 184 -4.91 -11.56 -1.65
N TYR A 185 -3.88 -10.74 -1.84
CA TYR A 185 -2.97 -10.36 -0.75
C TYR A 185 -3.63 -9.45 0.29
N GLN A 186 -4.52 -8.54 -0.13
CA GLN A 186 -5.27 -7.69 0.80
C GLN A 186 -6.06 -8.53 1.81
N ARG A 187 -6.61 -9.67 1.40
CA ARG A 187 -7.39 -10.57 2.25
C ARG A 187 -6.55 -11.46 3.17
N LEU A 188 -5.24 -11.51 3.00
CA LEU A 188 -4.38 -12.38 3.81
C LEU A 188 -4.09 -11.74 5.18
N PRO A 189 -4.42 -12.40 6.31
CA PRO A 189 -4.02 -11.93 7.63
C PRO A 189 -2.51 -11.77 7.75
N GLY A 190 -2.07 -10.70 8.41
CA GLY A 190 -0.66 -10.35 8.54
C GLY A 190 -0.08 -9.55 7.36
N VAL A 191 -0.76 -9.49 6.21
CA VAL A 191 -0.48 -8.46 5.19
C VAL A 191 -1.03 -7.14 5.69
N LEU A 192 -0.19 -6.10 5.68
CA LEU A 192 -0.51 -4.80 6.26
C LEU A 192 -0.85 -3.77 5.19
N SER A 193 -0.13 -3.80 4.07
CA SER A 193 -0.37 -2.88 2.96
C SER A 193 -0.04 -3.56 1.64
N THR A 194 -0.77 -3.19 0.60
CA THR A 194 -0.49 -3.59 -0.77
C THR A 194 -0.40 -2.36 -1.67
N SER A 195 0.38 -2.48 -2.72
CA SER A 195 0.32 -1.58 -3.86
C SER A 195 0.56 -2.36 -5.14
N VAL A 196 0.03 -1.84 -6.24
CA VAL A 196 0.31 -2.35 -7.58
C VAL A 196 1.27 -1.43 -8.32
N GLY A 197 2.04 -1.99 -9.24
CA GLY A 197 3.07 -1.25 -9.97
C GLY A 197 3.76 -2.05 -11.05
N TYR A 198 4.84 -1.47 -11.56
CA TYR A 198 5.61 -1.96 -12.70
C TYR A 198 7.02 -2.35 -12.26
N ALA A 199 7.33 -3.64 -12.27
CA ALA A 199 8.58 -4.19 -11.76
C ALA A 199 9.54 -4.63 -12.87
N ASN A 200 10.84 -4.54 -12.61
CA ASN A 200 11.91 -5.20 -13.38
C ASN A 200 11.91 -4.94 -14.90
N GLY A 201 11.50 -3.75 -15.32
CA GLY A 201 11.70 -3.25 -16.69
C GLY A 201 12.82 -2.22 -16.77
N THR A 202 12.99 -1.62 -17.94
CA THR A 202 14.11 -0.70 -18.25
C THR A 202 13.70 0.74 -18.42
N LYS A 203 12.40 1.02 -18.55
CA LYS A 203 11.88 2.38 -18.73
C LYS A 203 11.75 3.03 -17.35
N GLU A 204 12.33 4.20 -17.19
CA GLU A 204 12.13 4.98 -15.98
C GLU A 204 10.73 5.59 -15.95
N ASP A 205 10.08 5.54 -14.78
CA ASP A 205 8.77 6.12 -14.49
C ASP A 205 7.70 5.85 -15.56
N PRO A 206 7.44 4.57 -15.90
CA PRO A 206 6.56 4.23 -17.00
C PRO A 206 5.09 4.45 -16.63
N THR A 207 4.32 4.94 -17.59
CA THR A 207 2.85 4.98 -17.49
C THR A 207 2.24 3.62 -17.83
N TYR A 208 1.00 3.37 -17.39
CA TYR A 208 0.25 2.18 -17.77
C TYR A 208 0.20 1.96 -19.28
N GLN A 209 0.00 3.03 -20.05
CA GLN A 209 -0.08 2.98 -21.51
C GLN A 209 1.25 2.54 -22.15
N GLU A 210 2.37 3.02 -21.62
CA GLU A 210 3.69 2.59 -22.06
C GLU A 210 3.92 1.11 -21.71
N VAL A 211 3.56 0.66 -20.51
CA VAL A 211 3.69 -0.75 -20.12
C VAL A 211 2.84 -1.67 -21.00
N CYS A 212 1.62 -1.25 -21.34
CA CYS A 212 0.73 -2.00 -22.23
C CYS A 212 1.29 -2.18 -23.65
N SER A 213 2.23 -1.33 -24.10
CA SER A 213 2.92 -1.52 -25.38
C SER A 213 3.79 -2.78 -25.41
N GLY A 214 4.22 -3.27 -24.23
CA GLY A 214 5.15 -4.39 -24.08
C GLY A 214 6.63 -4.02 -24.30
N GLU A 215 6.94 -2.78 -24.68
CA GLU A 215 8.31 -2.35 -25.03
C GLU A 215 9.15 -1.97 -23.80
N THR A 216 8.53 -1.75 -22.65
CA THR A 216 9.21 -1.24 -21.44
C THR A 216 9.93 -2.33 -20.65
N GLY A 217 9.61 -3.61 -20.92
CA GLY A 217 10.13 -4.76 -20.19
C GLY A 217 9.55 -4.95 -18.78
N HIS A 218 8.69 -4.05 -18.29
CA HIS A 218 8.11 -4.20 -16.95
C HIS A 218 7.15 -5.38 -16.87
N ALA A 219 7.02 -5.97 -15.69
CA ALA A 219 5.89 -6.81 -15.30
C ALA A 219 4.91 -5.97 -14.47
N GLU A 220 3.62 -6.19 -14.67
CA GLU A 220 2.63 -5.83 -13.64
C GLU A 220 2.92 -6.67 -12.39
N ALA A 221 3.05 -5.98 -11.26
CA ALA A 221 3.43 -6.60 -10.00
C ALA A 221 2.66 -6.01 -8.83
N VAL A 222 2.50 -6.81 -7.79
CA VAL A 222 1.99 -6.42 -6.49
C VAL A 222 3.16 -6.37 -5.52
N GLN A 223 3.36 -5.23 -4.86
CA GLN A 223 4.24 -5.12 -3.71
C GLN A 223 3.44 -5.21 -2.41
N VAL A 224 3.86 -6.11 -1.54
CA VAL A 224 3.18 -6.49 -0.30
C VAL A 224 4.07 -6.15 0.89
N THR A 225 3.58 -5.28 1.77
CA THR A 225 4.16 -5.05 3.09
C THR A 225 3.44 -5.93 4.10
N TYR A 226 4.18 -6.74 4.85
CA TYR A 226 3.60 -7.71 5.78
C TYR A 226 4.33 -7.72 7.12
N ASN A 227 3.66 -8.23 8.15
CA ASN A 227 4.25 -8.48 9.46
C ASN A 227 4.80 -9.92 9.50
N PRO A 228 6.14 -10.14 9.49
CA PRO A 228 6.74 -11.47 9.51
C PRO A 228 6.40 -12.31 10.76
N LYS A 229 5.89 -11.68 11.82
CA LYS A 229 5.40 -12.39 13.02
C LYS A 229 3.99 -12.95 12.86
N ALA A 230 3.20 -12.39 11.94
CA ALA A 230 1.83 -12.81 11.67
C ALA A 230 1.75 -13.71 10.41
N VAL A 231 2.54 -13.42 9.38
CA VAL A 231 2.59 -14.20 8.14
C VAL A 231 4.02 -14.30 7.60
N GLY A 232 4.45 -15.50 7.25
CA GLY A 232 5.77 -15.76 6.69
C GLY A 232 5.82 -15.63 5.16
N TYR A 233 7.03 -15.50 4.60
CA TYR A 233 7.23 -15.41 3.15
C TYR A 233 6.76 -16.69 2.42
N GLU A 234 6.92 -17.87 3.03
CA GLU A 234 6.37 -19.13 2.52
C GLU A 234 4.84 -19.10 2.34
N GLN A 235 4.12 -18.43 3.23
CA GLN A 235 2.66 -18.30 3.12
C GLN A 235 2.26 -17.34 2.01
N LEU A 236 3.04 -16.26 1.80
CA LEU A 236 2.86 -15.35 0.66
C LEU A 236 3.07 -16.07 -0.68
N LEU A 237 4.11 -16.91 -0.75
CA LEU A 237 4.38 -17.76 -1.92
C LEU A 237 3.29 -18.81 -2.10
N LYS A 238 2.80 -19.44 -1.03
CA LYS A 238 1.69 -20.38 -1.14
C LYS A 238 0.46 -19.70 -1.78
N LEU A 239 0.09 -18.52 -1.29
CA LEU A 239 -1.01 -17.74 -1.87
C LEU A 239 -0.72 -17.38 -3.33
N PHE A 240 0.51 -16.99 -3.67
CA PHE A 240 0.90 -16.72 -5.05
C PHE A 240 0.61 -17.91 -5.98
N TRP A 241 1.13 -19.10 -5.63
CA TRP A 241 0.96 -20.31 -6.44
C TRP A 241 -0.50 -20.75 -6.56
N ASP A 242 -1.31 -20.55 -5.51
CA ASP A 242 -2.75 -20.86 -5.54
C ASP A 242 -3.55 -19.92 -6.47
N ARG A 243 -2.96 -18.80 -6.93
CA ARG A 243 -3.66 -17.73 -7.64
C ARG A 243 -3.19 -17.51 -9.08
N VAL A 244 -2.07 -18.11 -9.49
CA VAL A 244 -1.51 -17.98 -10.84
C VAL A 244 -1.46 -19.33 -11.54
N ASP A 245 -1.61 -19.37 -12.86
CA ASP A 245 -1.05 -20.46 -13.67
C ASP A 245 0.45 -20.15 -13.89
N PRO A 246 1.37 -20.92 -13.30
CA PRO A 246 2.81 -20.66 -13.41
C PRO A 246 3.44 -21.29 -14.66
N THR A 247 2.66 -21.91 -15.55
CA THR A 247 3.14 -22.65 -16.73
C THR A 247 2.91 -21.89 -18.04
N THR A 248 2.24 -20.73 -17.99
CA THR A 248 1.90 -19.90 -19.15
C THR A 248 2.89 -18.76 -19.36
N LEU A 249 3.76 -18.88 -20.37
CA LEU A 249 4.75 -17.86 -20.67
C LEU A 249 4.08 -16.57 -21.16
N ASN A 250 4.40 -15.45 -20.50
CA ASN A 250 3.92 -14.10 -20.86
C ASN A 250 2.40 -14.02 -21.03
N ARG A 251 1.67 -14.71 -20.15
CA ARG A 251 0.21 -14.78 -20.16
C ARG A 251 -0.31 -15.17 -18.80
N GLN A 252 -1.45 -14.59 -18.42
CA GLN A 252 -2.28 -15.13 -17.35
C GLN A 252 -3.77 -15.06 -17.75
N GLY A 253 -4.46 -16.19 -17.75
CA GLY A 253 -5.83 -16.26 -18.28
C GLY A 253 -5.93 -15.69 -19.70
N ASN A 254 -6.75 -14.64 -19.87
CA ASN A 254 -6.95 -13.97 -21.16
C ASN A 254 -5.96 -12.80 -21.41
N ASP A 255 -5.18 -12.41 -20.40
CA ASP A 255 -4.22 -11.31 -20.50
C ASP A 255 -2.92 -11.82 -21.11
N VAL A 256 -2.55 -11.31 -22.28
CA VAL A 256 -1.39 -11.77 -23.07
C VAL A 256 -0.40 -10.63 -23.27
N GLY A 257 0.86 -10.88 -22.90
CA GLY A 257 1.93 -9.90 -22.98
C GLY A 257 3.01 -10.15 -21.94
N THR A 258 4.22 -9.64 -22.21
CA THR A 258 5.36 -9.77 -21.29
C THR A 258 5.08 -9.12 -19.94
N GLN A 259 4.24 -8.08 -19.91
CA GLN A 259 3.79 -7.43 -18.68
C GLN A 259 2.95 -8.34 -17.77
N TYR A 260 2.34 -9.40 -18.31
CA TYR A 260 1.51 -10.36 -17.56
C TYR A 260 2.25 -11.64 -17.19
N ARG A 261 3.58 -11.66 -17.33
CA ARG A 261 4.39 -12.81 -16.92
C ARG A 261 4.30 -13.05 -15.42
N THR A 262 4.49 -14.30 -15.03
CA THR A 262 4.65 -14.70 -13.63
C THR A 262 6.10 -14.48 -13.18
N GLY A 263 6.30 -13.80 -12.05
CA GLY A 263 7.62 -13.53 -11.51
C GLY A 263 7.60 -13.35 -9.99
N ILE A 264 8.67 -13.79 -9.33
CA ILE A 264 8.94 -13.59 -7.92
C ILE A 264 10.16 -12.68 -7.83
N TYR A 265 9.95 -11.45 -7.38
CA TYR A 265 10.97 -10.41 -7.33
C TYR A 265 11.45 -10.24 -5.89
N VAL A 266 12.61 -10.82 -5.59
CA VAL A 266 13.10 -11.00 -4.22
C VAL A 266 13.83 -9.76 -3.71
N HIS A 267 13.65 -9.48 -2.42
CA HIS A 267 14.25 -8.33 -1.72
C HIS A 267 15.48 -8.72 -0.91
N THR A 268 15.63 -10.00 -0.57
CA THR A 268 16.74 -10.50 0.25
C THR A 268 17.24 -11.87 -0.23
N PRO A 269 18.49 -12.25 0.11
CA PRO A 269 19.01 -13.58 -0.16
C PRO A 269 18.17 -14.71 0.46
N GLU A 270 17.59 -14.48 1.64
CA GLU A 270 16.71 -15.44 2.30
C GLU A 270 15.42 -15.67 1.49
N GLN A 271 14.82 -14.59 0.97
CA GLN A 271 13.67 -14.71 0.06
C GLN A 271 14.03 -15.50 -1.20
N ARG A 272 15.23 -15.29 -1.77
CA ARG A 272 15.71 -16.05 -2.92
C ARG A 272 15.77 -17.55 -2.64
N GLU A 273 16.34 -17.96 -1.51
CA GLU A 273 16.42 -19.37 -1.13
C GLU A 273 15.02 -19.98 -0.96
N ILE A 274 14.14 -19.28 -0.24
CA ILE A 274 12.77 -19.73 0.02
C ILE A 274 11.97 -19.83 -1.30
N ALA A 275 12.10 -18.84 -2.19
CA ALA A 275 11.43 -18.80 -3.48
C ALA A 275 11.87 -19.96 -4.39
N HIS A 276 13.17 -20.25 -4.49
CA HIS A 276 13.65 -21.39 -5.28
C HIS A 276 13.20 -22.73 -4.71
N ARG A 277 13.18 -22.89 -3.38
CA ARG A 277 12.62 -24.08 -2.74
C ARG A 277 11.14 -24.22 -3.06
N SER A 278 10.37 -23.16 -2.89
CA SER A 278 8.93 -23.15 -3.19
C SER A 278 8.63 -23.43 -4.67
N LEU A 279 9.44 -22.91 -5.60
CA LEU A 279 9.31 -23.18 -7.03
C LEU A 279 9.55 -24.66 -7.33
N LYS A 280 10.57 -25.28 -6.73
CA LYS A 280 10.84 -26.71 -6.88
C LYS A 280 9.68 -27.56 -6.36
N ASP A 281 9.15 -27.21 -5.19
CA ASP A 281 8.01 -27.93 -4.58
C ASP A 281 6.73 -27.75 -5.40
N GLU A 282 6.52 -26.57 -5.99
CA GLU A 282 5.40 -26.30 -6.88
C GLU A 282 5.54 -27.05 -8.21
N GLN A 283 6.72 -27.07 -8.82
CA GLN A 283 6.98 -27.79 -10.07
C GLN A 283 6.59 -29.28 -9.98
N ALA A 284 6.73 -29.90 -8.81
CA ALA A 284 6.34 -31.30 -8.60
C ALA A 284 4.82 -31.55 -8.77
N LYS A 285 3.99 -30.49 -8.77
CA LYS A 285 2.54 -30.54 -8.96
C LYS A 285 2.11 -30.28 -10.42
N HIS A 286 3.04 -29.87 -11.29
CA HIS A 286 2.76 -29.51 -12.69
C HIS A 286 3.52 -30.43 -13.64
N GLU A 287 2.84 -30.98 -14.65
CA GLU A 287 3.49 -31.74 -15.73
C GLU A 287 4.29 -30.83 -16.66
N LYS A 288 3.78 -29.62 -16.89
CA LYS A 288 4.46 -28.60 -17.70
C LYS A 288 5.54 -27.90 -16.86
N PRO A 289 6.68 -27.52 -17.46
CA PRO A 289 7.65 -26.68 -16.80
C PRO A 289 7.03 -25.36 -16.35
N ILE A 290 7.30 -24.97 -15.10
CA ILE A 290 7.00 -23.65 -14.56
C ILE A 290 7.92 -22.65 -15.27
N VAL A 291 7.32 -21.54 -15.71
CA VAL A 291 8.00 -20.43 -16.39
C VAL A 291 8.15 -19.19 -15.51
N THR A 292 7.71 -19.27 -14.24
CA THR A 292 7.89 -18.20 -13.25
C THR A 292 9.36 -17.87 -13.05
N GLU A 293 9.73 -16.62 -13.30
CA GLU A 293 11.08 -16.11 -13.04
C GLU A 293 11.31 -15.84 -11.55
N VAL A 294 12.53 -16.05 -11.06
CA VAL A 294 12.93 -15.71 -9.68
C VAL A 294 14.16 -14.82 -9.75
N GLU A 295 13.92 -13.52 -9.73
CA GLU A 295 14.92 -12.48 -9.97
C GLU A 295 14.99 -11.52 -8.78
N ASP A 296 16.12 -10.82 -8.62
CA ASP A 296 16.17 -9.73 -7.64
C ASP A 296 15.21 -8.61 -8.09
N LEU A 297 14.52 -7.96 -7.16
CA LEU A 297 13.79 -6.74 -7.49
C LEU A 297 14.81 -5.65 -7.86
N SER A 298 14.81 -5.20 -9.12
CA SER A 298 15.71 -4.16 -9.59
C SER A 298 15.09 -2.76 -9.48
N VAL A 299 13.84 -2.62 -9.92
CA VAL A 299 13.04 -1.40 -9.87
C VAL A 299 11.58 -1.74 -9.61
N TYR A 300 10.88 -0.84 -8.94
CA TYR A 300 9.43 -0.87 -8.77
C TYR A 300 8.88 0.54 -8.88
N TYR A 301 8.01 0.76 -9.85
CA TYR A 301 7.30 2.02 -10.03
C TYR A 301 5.83 1.81 -9.64
N PRO A 302 5.31 2.48 -8.60
CA PRO A 302 3.89 2.43 -8.26
C PRO A 302 3.05 2.81 -9.49
N ALA A 303 2.02 2.02 -9.77
CA ALA A 303 1.05 2.36 -10.79
C ALA A 303 0.15 3.51 -10.32
N GLU A 304 -0.53 4.13 -11.26
CA GLU A 304 -1.44 5.25 -11.04
C GLU A 304 -2.53 4.92 -9.99
N ASP A 305 -3.00 5.93 -9.24
CA ASP A 305 -3.93 5.75 -8.13
C ASP A 305 -5.24 5.04 -8.49
N TYR A 306 -5.67 5.12 -9.75
CA TYR A 306 -6.86 4.43 -10.23
C TYR A 306 -6.66 2.90 -10.33
N HIS A 307 -5.43 2.41 -10.45
CA HIS A 307 -5.12 0.98 -10.40
C HIS A 307 -5.02 0.45 -8.96
N GLN A 308 -4.64 1.30 -8.01
CA GLN A 308 -4.47 0.92 -6.60
C GLN A 308 -5.80 0.46 -5.99
N GLN A 309 -5.84 -0.76 -5.46
CA GLN A 309 -7.02 -1.33 -4.81
C GLN A 309 -8.27 -1.29 -5.70
N TYR A 310 -8.08 -1.45 -7.02
CA TYR A 310 -9.13 -1.27 -8.03
C TYR A 310 -10.39 -2.11 -7.75
N LEU A 311 -10.23 -3.41 -7.48
CA LEU A 311 -11.39 -4.30 -7.22
C LEU A 311 -12.09 -4.00 -5.90
N GLN A 312 -11.35 -3.56 -4.88
CA GLN A 312 -11.93 -3.11 -3.62
C GLN A 312 -12.78 -1.86 -3.84
N LYS A 313 -12.25 -0.87 -4.57
CA LYS A 313 -12.99 0.33 -5.00
C LYS A 313 -14.20 -0.01 -5.88
N GLY A 314 -14.10 -1.09 -6.65
CA GLY A 314 -15.18 -1.65 -7.47
C GLY A 314 -16.21 -2.51 -6.72
N GLY A 315 -16.08 -2.67 -5.40
CA GLY A 315 -17.09 -3.33 -4.55
C GLY A 315 -16.82 -4.79 -4.18
N GLN A 316 -15.66 -5.35 -4.51
CA GLN A 316 -15.26 -6.67 -3.99
C GLN A 316 -14.63 -6.52 -2.60
N SER A 317 -15.12 -7.26 -1.61
CA SER A 317 -14.60 -7.17 -0.24
C SER A 317 -13.10 -7.49 -0.17
N ALA A 318 -12.35 -6.66 0.53
CA ALA A 318 -10.93 -6.87 0.84
C ALA A 318 -10.72 -7.25 2.32
N GLU A 319 -11.79 -7.57 3.05
CA GLU A 319 -11.70 -7.99 4.45
C GLU A 319 -10.78 -9.20 4.62
N LYS A 320 -10.06 -9.23 5.73
CA LYS A 320 -9.18 -10.35 6.06
C LYS A 320 -10.00 -11.64 6.09
N GLU A 321 -9.44 -12.69 5.51
CA GLU A 321 -10.04 -14.03 5.40
C GLU A 321 -11.30 -14.11 4.51
N CYS A 322 -11.66 -13.04 3.79
CA CYS A 322 -12.76 -13.10 2.82
C CYS A 322 -12.47 -14.18 1.75
N SER A 323 -13.39 -15.14 1.63
CA SER A 323 -13.28 -16.29 0.73
C SER A 323 -14.14 -16.18 -0.53
N ASP A 324 -14.82 -15.04 -0.72
CA ASP A 324 -15.63 -14.79 -1.92
C ASP A 324 -14.78 -14.92 -3.19
N PRO A 325 -15.29 -15.57 -4.26
CA PRO A 325 -14.55 -15.66 -5.51
C PRO A 325 -14.16 -14.29 -6.05
N ILE A 326 -12.86 -14.06 -6.25
CA ILE A 326 -12.35 -12.83 -6.86
C ILE A 326 -12.65 -12.86 -8.36
N ARG A 327 -13.37 -11.84 -8.84
CA ARG A 327 -13.63 -11.60 -10.26
C ARG A 327 -12.57 -10.64 -10.81
N CYS A 328 -11.88 -11.02 -11.89
CA CYS A 328 -10.66 -10.32 -12.33
C CYS A 328 -10.84 -8.83 -12.65
N TYR A 329 -12.04 -8.39 -13.07
CA TYR A 329 -12.25 -7.03 -13.59
C TYR A 329 -13.44 -6.30 -12.96
N GLY A 330 -14.10 -6.88 -11.95
CA GLY A 330 -15.32 -6.34 -11.35
C GLY A 330 -16.36 -7.40 -11.03
#